data_AF-A0A1F4Q709-F1
#
_entry.id   AF-A0A1F4Q709-F1
#
_cell.length_a   1.000
_cell.length_b   1.000
_cell.length_c   1.000
_cell.angle_alpha   90.00
_cell.angle_beta   90.00
_cell.angle_gamma   90.00
#
_symmetry.space_group_name_H-M   'P 1'
#
loop_
_entity.id
_entity.type
_entity.pdbx_description
1 polymer ?
#
loop_
_entity_poly.entity_id
_entity_poly.type
_entity_poly.pdbx_seq_one_letter_code
_entity_poly.pdbx_strand_id
1 'polypeptide(L)' 'MAQPYGINSVGLRRRGVPAETIDALKRAYRTIYRSGLGQEEVKRELEAQAGSCAEVRVILDFLNASKRGFIR' A
#
# COMPACT_ATOMS: atom_id res chain seq x y z
N MET A 1 -12.26 11.95 13.50
CA MET A 1 -11.89 10.61 13.01
C MET A 1 -10.46 10.67 12.48
N ALA A 2 -9.70 9.58 12.58
CA ALA A 2 -8.34 9.53 12.01
C ALA A 2 -8.41 9.37 10.48
N GLN A 3 -7.51 10.06 9.77
CA GLN A 3 -7.39 9.97 8.31
C GLN A 3 -5.96 9.54 7.92
N PRO A 4 -5.79 8.82 6.80
CA PRO A 4 -4.47 8.44 6.33
C PRO A 4 -3.74 9.63 5.66
N TYR A 5 -2.48 9.85 6.04
CA TYR A 5 -1.62 10.93 5.52
C TYR A 5 -0.34 10.39 4.86
N GLY A 6 -0.52 9.55 3.85
CA GLY A 6 0.60 8.98 3.09
C GLY A 6 1.31 7.84 3.83
N ILE A 7 2.45 7.43 3.28
CA ILE A 7 3.31 6.40 3.88
C ILE A 7 4.31 7.04 4.85
N ASN A 8 4.73 6.30 5.88
CA ASN A 8 5.79 6.74 6.80
C ASN A 8 7.18 6.63 6.14
N SER A 9 7.43 7.45 5.10
CA SER A 9 8.66 7.38 4.31
C SER A 9 9.91 7.73 5.11
N VAL A 10 9.80 8.63 6.11
CA VAL A 10 10.90 8.95 7.02
C VAL A 10 11.27 7.72 7.86
N GLY A 11 10.28 7.05 8.44
CA GLY A 11 10.49 5.84 9.25
C GLY A 11 11.05 4.66 8.44
N LEU A 12 10.68 4.55 7.17
CA LEU A 12 11.22 3.56 6.24
C LEU A 12 12.67 3.87 5.86
N ARG A 13 12.98 5.13 5.49
CA ARG A 13 14.36 5.56 5.20
C ARG A 13 15.30 5.35 6.40
N ARG A 14 14.85 5.69 7.61
CA ARG A 14 15.62 5.47 8.85
C ARG A 14 15.93 3.99 9.12
N ARG A 15 15.14 3.07 8.56
CA ARG A 15 15.34 1.61 8.67
C ARG A 15 16.13 1.03 7.49
N GLY A 16 16.64 1.86 6.59
CA GLY A 16 17.43 1.41 5.44
C GLY A 16 16.60 0.76 4.32
N VAL A 17 15.28 1.00 4.28
CA VAL A 17 14.45 0.50 3.17
C VAL A 17 14.88 1.19 1.87
N PRO A 18 15.14 0.42 0.78
CA PRO A 18 15.56 0.99 -0.49
C PRO A 18 14.56 2.00 -1.06
N ALA A 19 15.06 2.98 -1.81
CA ALA A 19 14.24 4.07 -2.34
C ALA A 19 13.17 3.57 -3.30
N GLU A 20 13.52 2.59 -4.15
CA GLU A 20 12.64 1.91 -5.09
C GLU A 20 11.47 1.20 -4.39
N THR A 21 11.73 0.55 -3.25
CA THR A 21 10.72 -0.07 -2.40
C THR A 21 9.82 0.98 -1.78
N ILE A 22 10.38 2.08 -1.26
CA ILE A 22 9.59 3.20 -0.73
C ILE A 22 8.67 3.78 -1.81
N ASP A 23 9.15 3.91 -3.04
CA ASP A 23 8.34 4.42 -4.15
C ASP A 23 7.27 3.43 -4.61
N ALA A 24 7.54 2.12 -4.57
CA ALA A 24 6.52 1.08 -4.76
C ALA A 24 5.42 1.18 -3.69
N LEU A 25 5.79 1.35 -2.42
CA LEU A 25 4.83 1.54 -1.33
C LEU A 25 4.01 2.83 -1.47
N LYS A 26 4.60 3.92 -1.98
CA LYS A 26 3.84 5.14 -2.32
C LYS A 26 2.83 4.91 -3.45
N ARG A 27 3.18 4.11 -4.46
CA ARG A 27 2.26 3.73 -5.54
C ARG A 27 1.10 2.91 -5.00
N ALA A 28 1.38 1.89 -4.20
CA ALA A 28 0.35 1.09 -3.51
C ALA A 28 -0.60 1.96 -2.67
N TYR A 29 -0.06 2.91 -1.89
CA TYR A 29 -0.87 3.86 -1.14
C TYR A 29 -1.81 4.68 -2.05
N ARG A 30 -1.32 5.17 -3.20
CA ARG A 30 -2.16 5.89 -4.17
C ARG A 30 -3.24 5.00 -4.76
N THR A 31 -2.92 3.73 -5.07
CA THR A 31 -3.91 2.75 -5.52
C THR A 31 -5.04 2.59 -4.50
N ILE A 32 -4.73 2.55 -3.20
CA ILE A 32 -5.75 2.36 -2.16
C ILE A 32 -6.61 3.61 -1.96
N TYR A 33 -6.00 4.79 -1.91
CA TYR A 33 -6.68 6.01 -1.40
C TYR A 33 -6.96 7.09 -2.44
N ARG A 34 -6.31 7.05 -3.62
CA ARG A 34 -6.35 8.16 -4.60
C ARG A 34 -6.73 7.73 -6.02
N SER A 35 -6.98 6.44 -6.25
CA SER A 35 -7.31 5.91 -7.58
C SER A 35 -8.80 6.00 -7.92
N GLY A 36 -9.67 6.12 -6.92
CA GLY A 36 -11.13 6.03 -7.10
C GLY A 36 -11.64 4.61 -7.39
N LEU A 37 -10.76 3.60 -7.38
CA LEU A 37 -11.09 2.22 -7.70
C LEU A 37 -11.93 1.54 -6.61
N GLY A 38 -12.74 0.57 -7.04
CA GLY A 38 -13.44 -0.35 -6.15
C GLY A 38 -12.48 -1.30 -5.42
N GLN A 39 -12.91 -1.92 -4.33
CA GLN A 39 -12.05 -2.76 -3.49
C GLN A 39 -11.42 -3.94 -4.26
N GLU A 40 -12.17 -4.59 -5.15
CA GLU A 40 -11.67 -5.71 -5.95
C GLU A 40 -10.68 -5.28 -7.05
N GLU A 41 -10.82 -4.06 -7.57
CA GLU A 41 -9.87 -3.48 -8.52
C GLU A 41 -8.58 -3.06 -7.81
N VAL A 42 -8.70 -2.47 -6.61
CA VAL A 42 -7.55 -2.16 -5.74
C VAL A 42 -6.74 -3.42 -5.45
N LYS A 43 -7.40 -4.53 -5.08
CA LYS A 43 -6.71 -5.81 -4.83
C LYS A 43 -5.97 -6.31 -6.07
N ARG A 44 -6.61 -6.26 -7.25
CA ARG A 44 -5.99 -6.68 -8.51
C ARG A 44 -4.76 -5.84 -8.87
N GLU A 45 -4.86 -4.53 -8.69
CA GLU A 45 -3.75 -3.62 -8.96
C GLU A 45 -2.59 -3.83 -7.95
N LEU A 46 -2.91 -4.07 -6.67
CA LEU A 46 -1.91 -4.41 -5.66
C LEU A 46 -1.24 -5.77 -5.91
N GLU A 47 -1.98 -6.76 -6.41
CA GLU A 47 -1.45 -8.08 -6.81
C GLU A 47 -0.41 -7.93 -7.93
N ALA A 48 -0.72 -7.13 -8.96
CA ALA A 48 0.22 -6.84 -10.04
C ALA A 48 1.48 -6.10 -9.52
N GLN A 49 1.30 -5.09 -8.66
CA GLN A 49 2.42 -4.35 -8.06
C GLN A 49 3.28 -5.24 -7.14
N ALA A 50 2.67 -6.20 -6.45
CA ALA A 50 3.37 -7.15 -5.59
C ALA A 50 4.26 -8.12 -6.37
N GLY A 51 4.01 -8.33 -7.66
CA GLY A 51 4.91 -9.08 -8.54
C GLY A 51 6.30 -8.43 -8.71
N SER A 52 6.37 -7.10 -8.53
CA SER A 52 7.61 -6.33 -8.67
C SER A 52 8.21 -5.86 -7.34
N CYS A 53 7.50 -6.04 -6.21
CA CYS A 53 7.95 -5.62 -4.89
C CYS A 53 7.26 -6.45 -3.79
N ALA A 54 8.04 -7.25 -3.06
CA ALA A 54 7.53 -8.14 -2.03
C ALA A 54 6.89 -7.37 -0.85
N GLU A 55 7.34 -6.15 -0.55
CA GLU A 55 6.76 -5.34 0.52
C GLU A 55 5.34 -4.86 0.19
N VAL A 56 4.98 -4.76 -1.10
CA VAL A 56 3.60 -4.49 -1.51
C VAL A 56 2.69 -5.70 -1.25
N ARG A 57 3.23 -6.93 -1.33
CA ARG A 57 2.50 -8.16 -0.95
C ARG A 57 1.99 -8.07 0.48
N VAL A 58 2.81 -7.57 1.41
CA VAL A 58 2.43 -7.40 2.82
C VAL A 58 1.20 -6.50 2.98
N ILE A 59 1.08 -5.45 2.17
CA ILE A 59 -0.10 -4.57 2.16
C ILE A 59 -1.34 -5.32 1.66
N LEU A 60 -1.20 -6.09 0.58
CA LEU A 60 -2.28 -6.88 0.01
C LEU A 60 -2.78 -7.96 0.97
N ASP A 61 -1.87 -8.67 1.61
CA ASP A 61 -2.19 -9.71 2.58
C ASP A 61 -2.94 -9.12 3.79
N PHE A 62 -2.52 -7.95 4.26
CA PHE A 62 -3.26 -7.21 5.29
C PHE A 62 -4.69 -6.85 4.83
N LEU A 63 -4.85 -6.39 3.58
CA LEU A 63 -6.17 -6.07 3.02
C LEU A 63 -7.07 -7.30 2.92
N ASN A 64 -6.50 -8.46 2.57
CA ASN A 64 -7.22 -9.72 2.47
C ASN A 64 -7.63 -10.27 3.84
N ALA A 65 -6.79 -10.08 4.87
CA ALA A 65 -7.08 -10.49 6.24
C ALA A 65 -8.05 -9.54 6.97
N SER A 66 -8.16 -8.28 6.54
CA SER A 66 -8.97 -7.27 7.23
C SER A 66 -10.47 -7.44 7.00
N LYS A 67 -11.22 -7.67 8.09
CA LYS A 67 -12.70 -7.71 8.07
C LYS A 67 -13.35 -6.33 7.90
N ARG A 68 -12.63 -5.25 8.24
CA ARG A 68 -13.14 -3.86 8.23
C ARG A 68 -12.57 -3.02 7.09
N GLY A 69 -11.62 -3.56 6.32
CA GLY A 69 -10.88 -2.82 5.29
C GLY A 69 -9.89 -1.81 5.88
N PHE A 70 -9.52 -0.80 5.09
CA PHE A 70 -8.68 0.32 5.51
C PHE A 70 -9.51 1.46 6.10
N ILE A 71 -8.90 2.26 6.98
CA ILE A 71 -9.47 3.55 7.40
C ILE A 71 -9.58 4.46 6.18
N ARG A 72 -10.69 5.20 6.04
CA ARG A 72 -10.88 6.21 4.99
C ARG A 72 -11.11 7.57 5.63
#